data_AF-A0A0P9RGN1-F1
#
_entry.id   AF-A0A0P9RGN1-F1
#
_cell.length_a   1.000
_cell.length_b   1.000
_cell.length_c   1.000
_cell.angle_alpha   90.00
_cell.angle_beta   90.00
_cell.angle_gamma   90.00
#
_symmetry.space_group_name_H-M   'P 1'
#
loop_
_entity.id
_entity.type
_entity.pdbx_description
1 polymer ?
#
loop_
_entity_poly.entity_id
_entity_poly.type
_entity_poly.pdbx_seq_one_letter_code
_entity_poly.pdbx_strand_id
1 'polypeptide(L)' 'MSEIFNIYCDESCHLENDGQKTMVLGAVWCPEAKRLEVAQRLREIKVRHIACPTVRVI' A
#
# COMPACT_ATOMS: atom_id res chain seq x y z
N MET A 1 2.92 26.72 1.50
CA MET A 1 3.78 25.55 1.21
C MET A 1 2.89 24.49 0.62
N SER A 2 3.29 23.84 -0.48
CA SER A 2 2.53 22.74 -1.06
C SER A 2 2.78 21.45 -0.28
N GLU A 3 1.73 20.80 0.20
CA GLU A 3 1.83 19.46 0.81
C GLU A 3 1.94 18.41 -0.30
N ILE A 4 2.92 17.51 -0.20
CA ILE A 4 3.12 16.40 -1.13
C ILE A 4 2.38 15.18 -0.58
N PHE A 5 1.61 14.52 -1.46
CA PHE A 5 0.88 13.30 -1.14
C PHE A 5 1.36 12.16 -2.03
N ASN A 6 1.70 11.04 -1.39
CA ASN A 6 1.97 9.78 -2.07
C ASN A 6 0.64 9.05 -2.27
N ILE A 7 0.38 8.59 -3.50
CA ILE A 7 -0.77 7.76 -3.84
C ILE A 7 -0.23 6.37 -4.20
N TYR A 8 -0.71 5.36 -3.48
CA TYR A 8 -0.34 3.96 -3.65
C TYR A 8 -1.54 3.24 -4.28
N CYS A 9 -1.35 2.76 -5.50
CA CYS A 9 -2.38 2.03 -6.23
C CYS A 9 -2.12 0.52 -6.13
N ASP A 10 -3.19 -0.25 -5.98
CA ASP A 10 -3.17 -1.71 -6.06
C ASP A 10 -4.18 -2.18 -7.11
N GLU A 11 -3.73 -3.11 -7.94
CA GLU A 11 -4.54 -3.77 -8.97
C GLU A 11 -5.14 -5.03 -8.36
N SER A 12 -6.01 -4.84 -7.37
CA SER A 12 -6.74 -5.95 -6.78
C SER A 12 -7.74 -6.50 -7.81
N CYS A 13 -7.69 -7.80 -8.08
CA CYS A 13 -8.40 -8.53 -9.16
C CYS A 13 -7.71 -8.57 -10.54
N HIS A 14 -6.40 -8.35 -10.65
CA HIS A 14 -5.66 -8.75 -11.85
C HIS A 14 -5.27 -10.24 -11.78
N LEU A 15 -6.18 -11.12 -12.18
CA LEU A 15 -5.83 -12.50 -12.53
C LEU A 15 -5.71 -12.55 -14.06
N GLU A 16 -4.49 -12.70 -14.57
CA GLU A 16 -4.28 -12.93 -16.01
C GLU A 16 -5.15 -14.11 -16.45
N ASN A 17 -6.00 -13.89 -17.46
CA ASN A 17 -6.97 -14.86 -18.00
C ASN A 17 -8.20 -15.16 -17.13
N ASP A 18 -8.62 -14.27 -16.22
CA ASP A 18 -9.86 -14.47 -15.45
C ASP A 18 -11.17 -14.26 -16.24
N GLY A 19 -11.06 -13.76 -17.49
CA GLY A 19 -12.20 -13.52 -18.39
C GLY A 19 -13.05 -12.31 -18.03
N GLN A 20 -12.66 -11.52 -17.02
CA GLN A 20 -13.37 -10.31 -16.61
C GLN A 20 -12.96 -9.12 -17.47
N LYS A 21 -13.96 -8.34 -17.91
CA LYS A 21 -13.75 -7.16 -18.78
C LYS A 21 -13.46 -5.88 -18.01
N THR A 22 -13.72 -5.87 -16.70
CA THR A 22 -13.62 -4.68 -15.84
C THR A 22 -12.56 -4.89 -14.79
N MET A 23 -11.63 -3.94 -14.73
CA MET A 23 -10.59 -3.85 -13.71
C MET A 23 -11.01 -2.85 -12.64
N VAL A 24 -10.75 -3.17 -11.37
CA VAL A 24 -10.89 -2.25 -10.25
C VAL A 24 -9.49 -1.82 -9.81
N LEU A 25 -9.23 -0.52 -9.81
CA LEU A 25 -8.01 0.05 -9.25
C LEU A 25 -8.32 0.55 -7.83
N GLY A 26 -7.71 -0.08 -6.83
CA GLY A 26 -7.71 0.44 -5.46
C GLY A 26 -6.60 1.47 -5.30
N ALA A 27 -6.84 2.55 -4.56
CA ALA A 27 -5.78 3.49 -4.20
C ALA A 27 -5.93 3.98 -2.76
N VAL A 28 -4.81 4.11 -2.08
CA VAL A 28 -4.69 4.75 -0.77
C VAL A 28 -3.65 5.86 -0.84
N TRP A 29 -3.80 6.91 -0.04
CA TRP A 29 -2.90 8.06 -0.08
C TRP A 29 -2.40 8.43 1.31
N CYS A 30 -1.20 9.00 1.38
CA CYS A 30 -0.66 9.55 2.62
C CYS A 30 0.21 10.79 2.36
N PRO A 31 0.24 11.78 3.27
CA PRO A 31 1.21 12.85 3.21
C PRO A 31 2.63 12.29 3.23
N GLU A 32 3.52 12.83 2.41
CA GLU A 32 4.92 12.38 2.33
C GLU A 32 5.60 12.36 3.71
N ALA A 33 5.35 13.39 4.52
CA ALA A 33 5.87 13.51 5.88
C ALA A 33 5.49 12.34 6.81
N LYS A 34 4.37 11.67 6.56
CA LYS A 34 3.87 10.55 7.40
C LYS A 34 4.28 9.17 6.89
N ARG A 35 4.83 9.09 5.69
CA ARG A 35 5.21 7.83 5.03
C ARG A 35 6.06 6.92 5.93
N LEU A 36 7.12 7.45 6.53
CA LEU A 36 8.06 6.67 7.34
C LEU A 36 7.43 6.18 8.64
N GLU A 37 6.64 7.02 9.31
CA GLU A 37 5.91 6.65 10.52
C GLU A 37 4.94 5.49 10.24
N VAL A 38 4.15 5.61 9.16
CA VAL A 38 3.22 4.56 8.75
C VAL A 38 3.95 3.25 8.44
N ALA A 39 5.09 3.32 7.74
CA ALA A 39 5.91 2.15 7.43
C ALA A 39 6.39 1.40 8.69
N GLN A 40 6.85 2.15 9.69
CA GLN A 40 7.32 1.59 10.97
C GLN A 40 6.17 0.93 11.74
N ARG A 41 5.02 1.61 11.86
CA ARG A 41 3.83 1.06 12.51
C ARG A 41 3.32 -0.20 11.82
N LEU A 42 3.33 -0.24 10.49
CA LEU A 42 2.98 -1.45 9.72
C LEU A 42 3.93 -2.62 10.04
N ARG A 43 5.24 -2.35 10.16
CA ARG A 43 6.21 -3.38 10.56
C ARG A 43 5.93 -3.89 11.98
N GLU A 44 5.66 -3.01 12.94
CA GLU A 44 5.31 -3.40 14.31
C GLU A 44 4.07 -4.28 14.38
N ILE A 45 3.03 -3.97 13.58
CA ILE A 45 1.81 -4.79 13.49
C ILE A 45 2.15 -6.17 12.91
N LYS A 46 2.92 -6.22 11.82
CA LYS A 46 3.32 -7.50 11.18
C LYS A 46 4.13 -8.39 12.13
N VAL A 47 5.08 -7.81 12.87
CA VAL A 47 5.86 -8.53 13.89
C VAL A 47 4.96 -9.08 14.99
N ARG A 48 3.98 -8.31 15.46
CA ARG A 48 3.03 -8.74 16.50
C ARG A 48 2.11 -9.89 16.06
N HIS A 49 1.78 -9.98 14.77
CA HIS A 49 0.81 -10.95 14.24
C HIS A 49 1.42 -12.04 13.35
N ILE A 50 2.74 -12.28 13.42
CA ILE A 50 3.47 -13.35 12.69
C ILE A 50 3.27 -13.26 11.17
N ALA A 51 3.27 -12.04 10.62
CA ALA A 51 3.38 -11.81 9.18
C ALA A 51 4.82 -11.41 8.82
N CYS A 52 5.25 -11.68 7.58
CA CYS A 52 6.59 -11.33 7.10
C CYS A 52 6.94 -9.85 7.44
N PRO A 53 8.01 -9.58 8.23
CA PRO A 53 8.29 -8.25 8.81
C PRO A 53 8.77 -7.22 7.78
N THR A 54 8.97 -7.65 6.53
CA THR A 54 9.41 -6.78 5.46
C THR A 54 8.24 -5.96 4.93
N VAL A 55 8.32 -4.65 5.12
CA VAL A 55 7.53 -3.64 4.41
C VAL A 55 8.52 -2.89 3.54
N ARG A 56 8.38 -2.96 2.22
CA ARG A 56 9.04 -2.03 1.30
C ARG A 56 8.06 -0.91 1.02
N VAL A 57 8.42 0.29 1.45
CA VAL A 57 7.77 1.50 0.96
C VAL A 57 8.68 2.03 -0.13
N ILE A 58 8.15 2.13 -1.35
CA ILE A 58 8.86 2.55 -2.56
C ILE A 58 8.93 4.05 -2.57
#